data_AF-A0A520HVI7-F1
#
_entry.id   AF-A0A520HVI7-F1
#
_cell.length_a   1.000
_cell.length_b   1.000
_cell.length_c   1.000
_cell.angle_alpha   90.00
_cell.angle_beta   90.00
_cell.angle_gamma   90.00
#
_symmetry.space_group_name_H-M   'P 1'
#
loop_
_entity.id
_entity.type
_entity.pdbx_description
1 polymer ?
#
loop_
_entity_poly.entity_id
_entity_poly.type
_entity_poly.pdbx_seq_one_letter_code
_entity_poly.pdbx_strand_id
1 'polypeptide(L)' 'MKITRAGSQPSGKGPADWFTGTVRIDPLFTAPEPARTAAATVTFEPGARTAWHT' A
#
# COMPACT_ATOMS: atom_id res chain seq x y z
N MET A 1 -14.97 5.87 -17.42
CA MET A 1 -13.81 6.52 -16.77
C MET A 1 -14.03 6.52 -15.26
N LYS A 2 -13.05 6.07 -14.46
CA LYS A 2 -13.12 6.08 -12.98
C LYS A 2 -11.98 6.93 -12.46
N ILE A 3 -12.28 7.91 -11.60
CA ILE A 3 -11.29 8.79 -10.97
C ILE A 3 -11.40 8.57 -9.46
N THR A 4 -10.31 8.14 -8.83
CA THR A 4 -10.21 8.09 -7.38
C THR A 4 -9.49 9.35 -6.91
N ARG A 5 -10.20 10.21 -6.15
CA ARG A 5 -9.67 11.51 -5.74
C ARG A 5 -8.68 11.36 -4.59
N ALA A 6 -7.70 12.26 -4.50
CA ALA A 6 -6.79 12.31 -3.36
C ALA A 6 -7.58 12.43 -2.05
N GLY A 7 -7.20 11.65 -1.03
CA GLY A 7 -7.87 11.60 0.27
C GLY A 7 -9.16 10.77 0.34
N SER A 8 -9.67 10.23 -0.78
CA SER A 8 -10.89 9.40 -0.77
C SER A 8 -10.65 7.94 -0.36
N GLN A 9 -9.40 7.48 -0.34
CA GLN A 9 -9.02 6.15 0.11
C GLN A 9 -8.31 6.28 1.47
N PRO A 10 -8.80 5.60 2.53
CA PRO A 10 -8.17 5.68 3.85
C PRO A 10 -6.83 4.96 3.85
N SER A 11 -5.85 5.53 4.55
CA SER A 11 -4.57 4.87 4.83
C SER A 11 -4.76 3.70 5.80
N GLY A 12 -3.93 2.66 5.65
CA GLY A 12 -3.84 1.53 6.57
C GLY A 12 -2.47 1.45 7.24
N LYS A 13 -2.38 0.77 8.39
CA LYS A 13 -1.10 0.36 8.97
C LYS A 13 -0.65 -0.95 8.31
N GLY A 14 0.65 -1.07 8.04
CA GLY A 14 1.24 -2.33 7.59
C GLY A 14 1.07 -3.45 8.64
N PRO A 15 0.68 -4.67 8.27
CA PRO A 15 0.60 -5.80 9.19
C PRO A 15 1.94 -6.11 9.85
N ALA A 16 1.94 -6.45 11.14
CA ALA A 16 3.17 -6.71 11.90
C ALA A 16 3.97 -7.92 11.37
N ASP A 17 3.31 -8.88 10.75
CA ASP A 17 3.97 -10.06 10.17
C ASP A 17 4.76 -9.72 8.89
N TRP A 18 4.44 -8.61 8.23
CA TRP A 18 5.03 -8.22 6.95
C TRP A 18 6.04 -7.09 7.07
N PHE A 19 6.05 -6.37 8.19
CA PHE A 19 6.84 -5.17 8.37
C PHE A 19 7.47 -5.12 9.76
N THR A 20 8.74 -4.71 9.82
CA THR A 20 9.34 -4.25 11.07
C THR A 20 9.25 -2.73 11.14
N GLY A 21 8.85 -2.19 12.30
CA GLY A 21 8.67 -0.75 12.52
C GLY A 21 7.31 -0.23 12.06
N THR A 22 7.13 1.09 12.09
CA THR A 22 5.88 1.75 11.71
C THR A 22 5.83 1.96 10.19
N VAL A 23 4.83 1.37 9.55
CA VAL A 23 4.58 1.50 8.10
C VAL A 23 3.14 1.89 7.85
N ARG A 24 2.96 2.87 6.95
CA ARG A 24 1.64 3.31 6.45
C ARG A 24 1.50 2.96 4.98
N ILE A 25 0.37 2.37 4.62
CA ILE A 25 0.03 1.97 3.26
C ILE A 25 -1.13 2.84 2.77
N ASP A 26 -0.94 3.53 1.65
CA ASP A 26 -1.98 4.28 0.95
C ASP A 26 -2.35 3.55 -0.34
N PRO A 27 -3.54 2.94 -0.43
CA PRO A 27 -3.98 2.28 -1.65
C PRO A 27 -4.09 3.27 -2.82
N LEU A 28 -3.64 2.87 -4.02
CA LEU A 28 -3.82 3.66 -5.24
C LEU A 28 -4.88 3.02 -6.15
N PHE A 29 -4.62 1.79 -6.62
CA PHE A 29 -5.56 1.06 -7.45
C PHE A 29 -5.30 -0.45 -7.47
N THR A 30 -6.34 -1.19 -7.83
CA THR A 30 -6.27 -2.56 -8.35
C THR A 30 -6.97 -2.54 -9.70
N ALA A 31 -6.29 -2.96 -10.77
CA ALA A 31 -6.89 -2.96 -12.10
C ALA A 31 -7.99 -4.01 -12.18
N PRO A 32 -9.13 -3.73 -12.87
CA PRO A 32 -10.13 -4.75 -13.13
C PRO A 32 -9.58 -5.82 -14.08
N GLU A 33 -10.16 -7.02 -14.03
CA GLU A 33 -9.84 -8.08 -14.98
C GLU A 33 -10.01 -7.60 -16.44
N PRO A 34 -9.17 -8.08 -17.38
CA PRO A 34 -8.15 -9.12 -17.23
C PRO A 34 -6.76 -8.60 -16.78
N ALA A 35 -6.63 -7.30 -16.51
CA ALA A 35 -5.37 -6.73 -16.05
C ALA A 35 -5.04 -7.20 -14.62
N ARG A 36 -3.75 -7.37 -14.31
CA ARG A 36 -3.27 -7.91 -13.02
C ARG A 36 -2.48 -6.92 -12.17
N THR A 37 -2.30 -5.69 -12.66
CA THR A 37 -1.50 -4.67 -11.96
C THR A 37 -2.28 -4.09 -10.79
N ALA A 38 -1.60 -3.92 -9.66
CA ALA A 38 -2.05 -3.16 -8.52
C ALA A 38 -0.93 -2.25 -8.02
N ALA A 39 -1.27 -1.19 -7.31
CA ALA A 39 -0.30 -0.30 -6.72
C ALA A 39 -0.80 0.33 -5.41
N ALA A 40 0.16 0.64 -4.54
CA ALA A 40 -0.01 1.43 -3.33
C ALA A 40 1.23 2.29 -3.10
N THR A 41 1.08 3.42 -2.43
CA THR A 41 2.20 4.18 -1.88
C THR A 41 2.48 3.67 -0.48
N VAL A 42 3.74 3.31 -0.18
CA VAL A 42 4.13 2.80 1.13
C VAL A 42 5.12 3.77 1.77
N THR A 43 4.79 4.27 2.96
CA THR A 43 5.64 5.17 3.74
C THR A 43 6.24 4.41 4.91
N PHE A 44 7.57 4.49 5.04
CA PHE A 44 8.34 3.87 6.11
C PHE A 44 8.84 4.96 7.05
N GLU A 45 8.49 4.86 8.34
CA GLU A 45 9.16 5.65 9.36
C GLU A 45 10.66 5.25 9.46
N PRO A 46 11.52 6.08 10.07
CA PRO A 46 12.94 5.75 10.19
C PRO A 46 13.19 4.35 10.78
N GLY A 47 13.95 3.53 10.05
CA GLY A 47 14.27 2.15 10.44
C GLY A 47 13.20 1.09 10.13
N ALA A 48 12.03 1.50 9.65
CA ALA A 48 10.99 0.58 9.20
C ALA A 48 11.34 -0.05 7.84
N ARG A 49 10.97 -1.33 7.63
CA ARG A 49 11.23 -2.08 6.40
C ARG A 49 10.27 -3.26 6.25
N THR A 50 10.17 -3.80 5.04
CA THR A 50 9.47 -5.06 4.78
C THR A 50 10.23 -6.25 5.37
N ALA A 51 9.50 -7.31 5.71
CA ALA A 51 10.06 -8.65 5.75
C ALA A 51 10.52 -9.08 4.34
N TRP A 52 11.38 -10.09 4.27
CA TRP A 52 11.74 -10.71 3.00
C TRP A 52 10.51 -11.34 2.33
N HIS A 53 10.37 -11.15 1.02
CA HIS A 53 9.27 -11.66 0.20
C HIS A 53 9.70 -11.79 -1.28
N THR A 54 8.85 -12.42 -2.11
CA THR A 54 9.01 -12.58 -3.56
C THR A 54 7.79 -12.08 -4.30
#